data_AF-A0A9D6U488-F1
#
_entry.id   AF-A0A9D6U488-F1
#
_cell.length_a   1.000
_cell.length_b   1.000
_cell.length_c   1.000
_cell.angle_alpha   90.00
_cell.angle_beta   90.00
_cell.angle_gamma   90.00
#
_symmetry.space_group_name_H-M   'P 1'
#
loop_
_entity.id
_entity.type
_entity.pdbx_description
1 polymer ?
#
loop_
_entity_poly.entity_id
_entity_poly.type
_entity_poly.pdbx_seq_one_letter_code
_entity_poly.pdbx_strand_id
1 'polypeptide(L)'
;MTEVSNWLLSWFEQRGPVPGTTLEEKLQINYFESGLIDSMGVIELIAGVEDHFDIRFTERHFQERRFSFIGGLSEIIIQILQGEEGTNGVE
;
A
#
# COMPACT_ATOMS: atom_id res chain seq x y z
N MET A 1 -0.08 -15.24 4.14
CA MET A 1 0.06 -14.24 3.07
C MET A 1 -1.33 -13.73 2.75
N THR A 2 -1.59 -12.44 2.93
CA THR A 2 -2.91 -11.84 2.63
C THR A 2 -3.02 -11.54 1.14
N GLU A 3 -4.24 -11.43 0.64
CA GLU A 3 -4.52 -11.03 -0.75
C GLU A 3 -3.90 -9.65 -1.06
N VAL A 4 -4.02 -8.72 -0.12
CA VAL A 4 -3.45 -7.37 -0.19
C VAL A 4 -1.93 -7.39 -0.39
N SER A 5 -1.19 -8.13 0.45
CA SER A 5 0.26 -8.20 0.31
C SER A 5 0.71 -8.78 -1.03
N ASN A 6 -0.02 -9.78 -1.56
CA ASN A 6 0.28 -10.34 -2.88
C ASN A 6 0.08 -9.32 -3.99
N TRP A 7 -1.04 -8.59 -3.94
CA TRP A 7 -1.36 -7.59 -4.94
C TRP A 7 -0.32 -6.47 -4.94
N LEU A 8 0.05 -5.95 -3.77
CA LEU A 8 1.06 -4.91 -3.64
C LEU A 8 2.41 -5.37 -4.21
N LEU A 9 2.87 -6.56 -3.83
CA LEU A 9 4.13 -7.09 -4.35
C LEU A 9 4.08 -7.25 -5.87
N SER A 10 2.98 -7.78 -6.41
CA SER A 10 2.79 -7.93 -7.86
C SER A 10 2.77 -6.57 -8.57
N TRP A 11 2.19 -5.54 -7.95
CA TRP A 11 2.14 -4.19 -8.49
C TRP A 11 3.53 -3.54 -8.53
N PHE A 12 4.35 -3.73 -7.48
CA PHE A 12 5.72 -3.25 -7.45
C PHE A 12 6.63 -4.04 -8.41
N GLU A 13 6.49 -5.37 -8.47
CA GLU A 13 7.29 -6.23 -9.36
C GLU A 13 7.08 -5.93 -10.85
N GLN A 14 5.93 -5.39 -11.24
CA GLN A 14 5.68 -4.90 -12.60
C GLN A 14 6.50 -3.65 -12.96
N ARG A 15 6.93 -2.87 -11.97
CA ARG A 15 7.69 -1.63 -12.15
C ARG A 15 9.19 -1.84 -11.97
N GLY A 16 9.58 -2.82 -11.16
CA GLY A 16 10.96 -3.18 -10.96
C GLY A 16 11.13 -4.30 -9.93
N PRO A 17 12.34 -4.87 -9.83
CA PRO A 17 12.61 -5.91 -8.85
C PRO A 17 12.47 -5.37 -7.43
N VAL A 18 11.57 -5.96 -6.63
CA VAL A 18 11.44 -5.64 -5.20
C VAL A 18 12.62 -6.26 -4.45
N PRO A 19 13.44 -5.44 -3.75
CA PRO A 19 14.57 -5.94 -2.99
C PRO A 19 14.11 -6.84 -1.82
N GLY A 20 14.91 -7.85 -1.52
CA GLY A 20 14.60 -8.85 -0.50
C GLY A 20 14.47 -10.26 -1.08
N THR A 21 14.94 -11.25 -0.32
CA THR A 21 14.91 -12.66 -0.76
C THR A 21 13.67 -13.35 -0.21
N THR A 22 13.26 -12.95 0.99
CA THR A 22 12.08 -13.46 1.68
C THR A 22 10.92 -12.47 1.62
N LEU A 23 9.70 -12.98 1.83
CA LEU A 23 8.50 -12.16 1.90
C LEU A 23 8.60 -11.12 3.02
N GLU A 24 9.06 -11.52 4.20
CA GLU A 24 9.18 -10.64 5.37
C GLU A 24 10.11 -9.47 5.08
N GLU A 25 11.26 -9.72 4.43
CA GLU A 25 12.16 -8.66 3.98
C GLU A 25 11.47 -7.71 3.01
N LYS A 26 10.79 -8.25 1.98
CA LYS A 26 10.07 -7.44 0.98
C LYS A 26 9.01 -6.53 1.64
N LEU A 27 8.31 -7.02 2.66
CA LEU A 27 7.30 -6.24 3.39
C LEU A 27 7.92 -5.12 4.25
N GLN A 28 9.17 -5.26 4.68
CA GLN A 28 9.89 -4.23 5.43
C GLN A 28 10.57 -3.18 4.52
N ILE A 29 10.42 -3.28 3.21
CA ILE A 29 11.01 -2.32 2.28
C ILE A 29 10.26 -1.00 2.31
N ASN A 30 11.00 0.08 2.55
CA ASN A 30 10.53 1.43 2.31
C ASN A 30 10.64 1.75 0.81
N TYR A 31 9.51 1.84 0.12
CA TYR A 31 9.48 2.00 -1.33
C TYR A 31 9.87 3.41 -1.80
N PHE A 32 9.83 4.41 -0.91
CA PHE A 32 10.36 5.74 -1.19
C PHE A 32 11.89 5.74 -1.11
N GLU A 33 12.46 5.20 -0.02
CA GLU A 33 13.92 5.17 0.17
C GLU A 33 14.62 4.23 -0.81
N SER A 34 13.95 3.13 -1.17
CA SER A 34 14.48 2.17 -2.15
C SER A 34 14.36 2.66 -3.60
N GLY A 35 13.68 3.79 -3.83
CA GLY A 35 13.43 4.31 -5.17
C GLY A 35 12.57 3.39 -6.04
N LEU A 36 11.73 2.55 -5.43
CA LEU A 36 10.81 1.66 -6.15
C LEU A 36 9.76 2.47 -6.91
N ILE A 37 9.31 3.57 -6.30
CA ILE A 37 8.40 4.53 -6.91
C ILE A 37 8.82 5.96 -6.57
N ASP A 38 8.53 6.87 -7.48
CA ASP A 38 8.60 8.32 -7.26
C ASP A 38 7.22 8.86 -6.84
N SER A 39 7.12 10.16 -6.59
CA SER A 39 5.90 10.93 -6.30
C SER A 39 4.73 10.57 -7.22
N MET A 40 4.96 10.41 -8.53
CA MET A 40 3.92 10.01 -9.49
C MET A 40 3.47 8.56 -9.29
N GLY A 41 4.40 7.65 -9.01
CA GLY A 41 4.09 6.24 -8.78
C GLY A 41 3.26 6.03 -7.53
N VAL A 42 3.37 6.91 -6.52
CA VAL A 42 2.52 6.89 -5.34
C VAL A 42 1.06 7.18 -5.71
N ILE A 43 0.82 8.16 -6.57
CA ILE A 43 -0.54 8.51 -7.02
C ILE A 43 -1.16 7.34 -7.78
N GLU A 44 -0.38 6.69 -8.67
CA GLU A 44 -0.84 5.48 -9.38
C GLU A 44 -1.07 4.29 -8.44
N LEU A 45 -0.24 4.14 -7.41
CA LEU A 45 -0.37 3.09 -6.40
C LEU A 45 -1.68 3.24 -5.65
N ILE A 46 -1.94 4.46 -5.14
CA ILE A 46 -3.16 4.78 -4.41
C ILE A 46 -4.36 4.53 -5.31
N ALA A 47 -4.38 5.09 -6.52
CA ALA A 47 -5.49 4.92 -7.45
C ALA A 47 -5.74 3.44 -7.79
N GLY A 48 -4.68 2.65 -8.01
CA GLY A 48 -4.79 1.22 -8.30
C GLY A 48 -5.30 0.41 -7.12
N VAL A 49 -4.92 0.77 -5.89
CA VAL A 49 -5.43 0.11 -4.68
C VAL A 49 -6.90 0.48 -4.44
N GLU A 50 -7.26 1.75 -4.55
CA GLU A 50 -8.64 2.22 -4.39
C GLU A 50 -9.58 1.53 -5.39
N ASP A 51 -9.18 1.43 -6.66
CA ASP A 51 -9.93 0.74 -7.72
C ASP A 51 -10.02 -0.78 -7.48
N HIS A 52 -8.91 -1.43 -7.10
CA HIS A 52 -8.88 -2.89 -6.97
C HIS A 52 -9.63 -3.41 -5.73
N PHE A 53 -9.51 -2.72 -4.61
CA PHE A 53 -10.09 -3.15 -3.33
C PHE A 53 -11.40 -2.43 -2.97
N ASP A 54 -11.87 -1.51 -3.84
CA ASP A 54 -13.04 -0.67 -3.59
C ASP A 54 -12.94 0.11 -2.26
N ILE A 55 -11.76 0.66 -1.98
CA ILE A 55 -11.48 1.43 -0.77
C ILE A 55 -11.18 2.90 -1.07
N ARG A 56 -11.20 3.73 -0.03
CA ARG A 56 -10.76 5.12 -0.09
C ARG A 56 -9.69 5.40 0.94
N PHE A 57 -8.56 5.94 0.50
CA PHE A 57 -7.58 6.47 1.42
C PHE A 57 -7.97 7.87 1.88
N THR A 58 -7.65 8.19 3.14
CA THR A 58 -7.79 9.53 3.69
C THR A 58 -6.42 10.14 3.94
N GLU A 59 -6.39 11.46 4.15
CA GLU A 59 -5.17 12.19 4.54
C GLU A 59 -4.49 11.59 5.77
N ARG A 60 -5.25 10.96 6.68
CA ARG A 60 -4.70 10.33 7.89
C ARG A 60 -3.82 9.13 7.54
N HIS A 61 -4.23 8.33 6.54
CA HIS A 61 -3.50 7.12 6.16
C HIS A 61 -2.15 7.49 5.52
N PHE A 62 -2.12 8.57 4.72
CA PHE A 62 -0.87 9.07 4.12
C PHE A 62 0.10 9.65 5.14
N GLN A 63 -0.39 10.11 6.30
CA GLN A 63 0.44 10.60 7.40
C GLN A 63 0.98 9.47 8.29
N GLU A 64 0.52 8.23 8.12
CA GLU A 64 1.04 7.11 8.88
C GLU A 64 2.46 6.75 8.46
N ARG A 65 3.37 6.60 9.43
CA ARG A 65 4.75 6.15 9.17
C ARG A 65 4.81 4.79 8.48
N ARG A 66 3.79 3.95 8.67
CA ARG A 66 3.66 2.64 8.06
C ARG A 66 3.33 2.70 6.57
N PHE A 67 2.77 3.81 6.08
CA PHE A 67 2.43 3.99 4.67
C PHE A 67 3.65 3.72 3.78
N SER A 68 4.81 4.30 4.12
CA SER A 68 6.05 4.18 3.35
C SER A 68 6.61 2.77 3.18
N PHE A 69 6.06 1.77 3.89
CA PHE A 69 6.52 0.38 3.85
C PHE A 69 5.47 -0.51 3.18
N ILE A 70 5.89 -1.46 2.34
CA ILE A 70 4.96 -2.35 1.63
C ILE A 70 4.05 -3.12 2.62
N GLY A 71 4.62 -3.64 3.70
CA GLY A 71 3.87 -4.34 4.74
C GLY A 71 2.96 -3.41 5.53
N GLY A 72 3.40 -2.18 5.80
CA GLY A 72 2.59 -1.21 6.52
C GLY A 72 1.41 -0.70 5.69
N LEU A 73 1.60 -0.46 4.39
CA LEU A 73 0.50 -0.18 3.46
C LEU A 73 -0.50 -1.35 3.39
N SER A 74 0.00 -2.59 3.38
CA SER A 74 -0.87 -3.78 3.43
C SER A 74 -1.75 -3.79 4.67
N GLU A 75 -1.19 -3.47 5.85
CA GLU A 75 -1.97 -3.38 7.08
C GLU A 75 -3.03 -2.28 7.03
N ILE A 76 -2.69 -1.08 6.52
CA ILE A 76 -3.63 0.03 6.37
C ILE A 76 -4.83 -0.39 5.50
N ILE A 77 -4.57 -1.02 4.35
CA ILE A 77 -5.63 -1.50 3.45
C ILE A 77 -6.52 -2.53 4.15
N ILE A 78 -5.91 -3.48 4.86
CA ILE A 78 -6.66 -4.50 5.62
C ILE A 78 -7.55 -3.85 6.68
N GLN A 79 -7.04 -2.84 7.39
CA GLN A 79 -7.79 -2.11 8.40
C GLN A 79 -9.00 -1.37 7.80
N ILE A 80 -8.82 -0.74 6.63
CA ILE A 80 -9.93 -0.10 5.89
C ILE A 80 -10.98 -1.14 5.47
N LEU A 81 -10.54 -2.26 4.89
CA LEU A 81 -11.42 -3.36 4.46
C LEU A 81 -12.20 -3.98 5.61
N GLN A 82 -11.63 -4.00 6.81
CA GLN A 82 -12.29 -4.50 8.03
C GLN A 82 -13.28 -3.49 8.64
N GLY A 83 -13.40 -2.29 8.07
CA GLY A 83 -14.35 -1.27 8.52
C GLY A 83 -13.95 -0.60 9.83
N GLU A 84 -12.68 -0.66 10.22
CA GLU A 84 -12.18 0.04 11.41
C GLU A 84 -12.05 1.56 11.22
N GLU A 85 -12.40 2.06 10.03
CA GLU A 85 -12.39 3.47 9.69
C GLU A 85 -13.81 3.94 9.39
N GLY A 86 -14.36 4.65 10.37
CA GLY A 86 -15.74 5.12 10.38
C GLY A 86 -16.10 5.88 9.10
N THR A 87 -17.16 5.41 8.46
CA THR A 87 -17.94 6.13 7.46
C THR A 87 -18.24 7.55 7.95
N ASN A 88 -17.53 8.53 7.41
CA ASN A 88 -17.95 9.94 7.40
C ASN A 88 -17.58 10.54 6.04
N GLY A 89 -18.20 10.00 4.99
CA GLY A 89 -18.37 10.65 3.71
C GLY A 89 -19.86 10.76 3.48
N VAL A 90 -20.45 11.84 3.98
CA VAL A 90 -21.82 12.26 3.73
C VAL A 90 -21.89 12.84 2.32
N GLU A 91 -22.69 12.25 1.43
CA GLU A 91 -23.44 12.95 0.37
C GLU A 91 -24.78 12.23 0.14
#